data_AF-A0A2H3UFJ6-F1
#
_entry.id   AF-A0A2H3UFJ6-F1
#
_cell.length_a   1.000
_cell.length_b   1.000
_cell.length_c   1.000
_cell.angle_alpha   90.00
_cell.angle_beta   90.00
_cell.angle_gamma   90.00
#
_symmetry.space_group_name_H-M   'P 1'
#
loop_
_entity.id
_entity.type
_entity.pdbx_description
1 polymer ?
#
loop_
_entity_poly.entity_id
_entity_poly.type
_entity_poly.pdbx_seq_one_letter_code
_entity_poly.pdbx_strand_id
1 'polypeptide(L)'
;MTDLLYTAQVIIIVRGIVDGGIGQHADDIDRVEIVKGFQTWYFGELIYAVLSCFTKTSVVLYLHRLYIGEPSKRVIVNKPILRISLIICLVCVWATSIVFFLTSIFQCSPVGYYWGQFNDPVSSGKCSKSIVPIAGIVLSIVLALSDWTLALVVPIMSLWNARLPWKTKAAIHALTSLGVLVTSFMSSYAYAPFLQELA
;
A
#
# COMPACT_ATOMS: atom_id res chain seq x y z
N MET A 1 -13.68 -11.10 -0.44
CA MET A 1 -13.36 -10.27 0.75
C MET A 1 -12.53 -9.05 0.37
N THR A 2 -11.43 -9.23 -0.38
CA THR A 2 -10.62 -8.12 -0.93
C THR A 2 -11.44 -7.14 -1.75
N ASP A 3 -12.36 -7.61 -2.59
CA ASP A 3 -13.15 -6.73 -3.46
C ASP A 3 -14.06 -5.79 -2.67
N LEU A 4 -14.66 -6.29 -1.58
CA LEU A 4 -15.49 -5.46 -0.69
C LEU A 4 -14.65 -4.35 -0.03
N LEU A 5 -13.48 -4.70 0.49
CA LEU A 5 -12.55 -3.72 1.09
C LEU A 5 -12.08 -2.70 0.05
N TYR A 6 -11.82 -3.14 -1.18
CA TYR A 6 -11.43 -2.25 -2.27
C TYR A 6 -12.55 -1.27 -2.64
N THR A 7 -13.79 -1.75 -2.77
CA THR A 7 -14.94 -0.87 -3.03
C THR A 7 -15.16 0.12 -1.89
N ALA A 8 -15.03 -0.31 -0.63
CA ALA A 8 -15.13 0.57 0.52
C ALA A 8 -14.05 1.67 0.49
N GLN A 9 -12.81 1.31 0.18
CA GLN A 9 -11.71 2.27 0.04
C GLN A 9 -12.00 3.32 -1.03
N VAL A 10 -12.44 2.88 -2.21
CA VAL A 10 -12.77 3.79 -3.32
C VAL A 10 -13.88 4.76 -2.92
N ILE A 11 -14.92 4.28 -2.25
CA ILE A 11 -16.02 5.13 -1.77
C ILE A 11 -15.50 6.19 -0.80
N ILE A 12 -14.64 5.81 0.16
CA ILE A 12 -14.08 6.75 1.15
C ILE A 12 -13.21 7.81 0.48
N ILE A 13 -12.36 7.43 -0.47
CA ILE A 13 -11.50 8.37 -1.21
C ILE A 13 -12.36 9.34 -2.02
N VAL A 14 -13.33 8.82 -2.78
CA VAL A 14 -14.22 9.67 -3.60
C VAL A 14 -14.99 10.65 -2.72
N ARG A 15 -15.49 10.20 -1.56
CA ARG A 15 -16.15 11.08 -0.58
C ARG A 15 -15.20 12.14 -0.04
N GLY A 16 -13.95 11.78 0.27
CA GLY A 16 -12.95 12.74 0.72
C GLY A 16 -12.62 13.80 -0.33
N ILE A 17 -12.58 13.43 -1.61
CA ILE A 17 -12.35 14.37 -2.72
C ILE A 17 -13.55 15.30 -2.90
N VAL A 18 -14.77 14.77 -2.90
CA VAL A 18 -15.99 15.56 -3.17
C VAL A 18 -16.39 16.42 -1.97
N ASP A 19 -16.36 15.85 -0.77
CA ASP A 19 -16.89 16.49 0.45
C ASP A 19 -15.80 17.12 1.33
N GLY A 20 -14.51 16.88 1.01
CA GLY A 20 -13.38 17.26 1.86
C GLY A 20 -12.24 17.99 1.15
N GLY A 21 -12.41 18.38 -0.12
CA GLY A 21 -11.45 19.20 -0.86
C GLY A 21 -10.07 18.56 -1.07
N ILE A 22 -9.94 17.22 -0.92
CA ILE A 22 -8.65 16.53 -1.07
C ILE A 22 -8.11 16.77 -2.49
N GLY A 23 -6.96 17.47 -2.58
CA GLY A 23 -6.29 17.82 -3.84
C GLY A 23 -6.47 19.27 -4.30
N GLN A 24 -7.24 20.09 -3.58
CA GLN A 24 -7.34 21.53 -3.82
C GLN A 24 -6.29 22.33 -3.03
N HIS A 25 -6.03 23.58 -3.42
CA HIS A 25 -5.12 24.45 -2.68
C HIS A 25 -5.71 24.79 -1.31
N ALA A 26 -4.88 24.77 -0.27
CA ALA A 26 -5.31 24.96 1.12
C ALA A 26 -6.03 26.31 1.36
N ASP A 27 -5.83 27.30 0.49
CA ASP A 27 -6.44 28.63 0.59
C ASP A 27 -7.89 28.67 0.09
N ASP A 28 -8.33 27.67 -0.69
CA ASP A 28 -9.66 27.66 -1.33
C ASP A 28 -10.71 26.82 -0.57
N ILE A 29 -10.34 26.18 0.55
CA ILE A 29 -11.15 25.15 1.22
C ILE A 29 -11.71 25.66 2.56
N ASP A 30 -12.99 25.42 2.82
CA ASP A 30 -13.61 25.76 4.10
C ASP A 30 -13.11 24.86 5.25
N ARG A 31 -13.09 25.38 6.49
CA ARG A 31 -12.60 24.63 7.67
C ARG A 31 -13.40 23.36 7.91
N VAL A 32 -14.71 23.37 7.64
CA VAL A 32 -15.58 22.20 7.81
C VAL A 32 -15.25 21.11 6.78
N GLU A 33 -14.88 21.49 5.56
CA GLU A 33 -14.46 20.58 4.50
C GLU A 33 -13.11 19.96 4.82
N ILE A 34 -12.15 20.76 5.32
CA ILE A 34 -10.84 20.26 5.77
C ILE A 34 -11.01 19.15 6.82
N VAL A 35 -11.88 19.33 7.83
CA VAL A 35 -12.13 18.31 8.85
C VAL A 35 -12.60 16.99 8.25
N LYS A 36 -13.54 17.04 7.29
CA LYS A 36 -14.03 15.84 6.59
C LYS A 36 -12.95 15.20 5.72
N GLY A 37 -12.13 16.00 5.05
CA GLY A 37 -10.99 15.54 4.27
C GLY A 37 -9.99 14.77 5.12
N PHE A 38 -9.59 15.33 6.27
CA PHE A 38 -8.68 14.67 7.20
C PHE A 38 -9.30 13.40 7.83
N GLN A 39 -10.59 13.40 8.17
CA GLN A 39 -11.27 12.19 8.64
C GLN A 39 -11.27 11.07 7.59
N THR A 40 -11.67 11.39 6.36
CA THR A 40 -11.70 10.40 5.26
C THR A 40 -10.31 9.89 4.91
N TRP A 41 -9.29 10.77 4.93
CA TRP A 41 -7.89 10.38 4.76
C TRP A 41 -7.44 9.38 5.82
N TYR A 42 -7.70 9.68 7.10
CA TYR A 42 -7.36 8.83 8.24
C TYR A 42 -7.94 7.41 8.10
N PHE A 43 -9.25 7.31 7.83
CA PHE A 43 -9.88 6.00 7.62
C PHE A 43 -9.36 5.30 6.35
N GLY A 44 -9.06 6.07 5.30
CA GLY A 44 -8.46 5.56 4.08
C GLY A 44 -7.10 4.91 4.29
N GLU A 45 -6.23 5.51 5.10
CA GLU A 45 -4.91 4.92 5.42
C GLU A 45 -5.03 3.61 6.22
N LEU A 46 -5.96 3.56 7.19
CA LEU A 46 -6.20 2.36 7.99
C LEU A 46 -6.70 1.20 7.14
N ILE A 47 -7.68 1.45 6.28
CA ILE A 47 -8.23 0.43 5.39
C ILE A 47 -7.19 0.01 4.35
N TYR A 48 -6.39 0.95 3.84
CA TYR A 48 -5.29 0.65 2.90
C TYR A 48 -4.27 -0.34 3.49
N ALA A 49 -3.85 -0.14 4.75
CA ALA A 49 -2.92 -1.04 5.44
C ALA A 49 -3.46 -2.48 5.52
N VAL A 50 -4.76 -2.63 5.77
CA VAL A 50 -5.43 -3.93 5.86
C VAL A 50 -5.59 -4.55 4.47
N LEU A 51 -6.03 -3.75 3.50
CA LEU A 51 -6.23 -4.15 2.11
C LEU A 51 -4.94 -4.65 1.46
N SER A 52 -3.81 -3.98 1.69
CA SER A 52 -2.51 -4.36 1.15
C SER A 52 -2.08 -5.76 1.65
N CYS A 53 -2.24 -6.05 2.94
CA CYS A 53 -2.00 -7.37 3.54
C CYS A 53 -2.85 -8.46 2.89
N PHE A 54 -4.18 -8.27 2.81
CA PHE A 54 -5.07 -9.28 2.25
C PHE A 54 -4.86 -9.52 0.76
N THR A 55 -4.56 -8.45 0.01
CA THR A 55 -4.26 -8.53 -1.42
C THR A 55 -2.99 -9.35 -1.65
N LYS A 56 -1.90 -9.02 -0.93
CA LYS A 56 -0.62 -9.72 -1.05
C LYS A 56 -0.73 -11.18 -0.62
N THR A 57 -1.46 -11.45 0.46
CA THR A 57 -1.74 -12.83 0.92
C THR A 57 -2.46 -13.65 -0.17
N SER A 58 -3.47 -13.06 -0.82
CA SER A 58 -4.24 -13.72 -1.88
C SER A 58 -3.36 -14.06 -3.10
N VAL A 59 -2.51 -13.12 -3.53
CA VAL A 59 -1.55 -13.33 -4.63
C VAL A 59 -0.53 -14.42 -4.27
N VAL A 60 0.05 -14.37 -3.07
CA VAL A 60 1.02 -15.37 -2.61
C VAL A 60 0.41 -16.77 -2.55
N LEU A 61 -0.82 -16.91 -2.03
CA LEU A 61 -1.52 -18.19 -1.99
C LEU A 61 -1.85 -18.72 -3.39
N TYR A 62 -2.25 -17.84 -4.31
CA TYR A 62 -2.49 -18.20 -5.70
C TYR A 62 -1.21 -18.73 -6.38
N LEU A 63 -0.09 -18.01 -6.24
CA LEU A 63 1.20 -18.43 -6.78
C LEU A 63 1.68 -19.73 -6.12
N HIS A 64 1.54 -19.87 -4.80
CA HIS A 64 1.86 -21.10 -4.08
C HIS A 64 1.06 -22.28 -4.63
N ARG A 65 -0.26 -22.15 -4.82
CA ARG A 65 -1.10 -23.21 -5.40
C ARG A 65 -0.70 -23.55 -6.83
N LEU A 66 -0.42 -22.54 -7.65
CA LEU A 66 -0.05 -22.70 -9.06
C LEU A 66 1.27 -23.48 -9.23
N TYR A 67 2.27 -23.20 -8.41
CA TYR A 67 3.61 -23.80 -8.56
C TYR A 67 3.85 -25.06 -7.73
N ILE A 68 3.15 -25.22 -6.59
CA ILE A 68 3.37 -26.36 -5.68
C ILE A 68 2.25 -27.42 -5.80
N GLY A 69 1.06 -27.04 -6.27
CA GLY A 69 -0.13 -27.90 -6.33
C GLY A 69 -0.23 -28.81 -7.55
N GLU A 70 0.53 -28.59 -8.63
CA GLU A 70 0.53 -29.49 -9.80
C GLU A 70 1.70 -30.50 -9.73
N PRO A 71 1.47 -31.77 -9.37
CA PRO A 71 2.50 -32.82 -9.41
C PRO A 71 2.94 -33.21 -10.83
N SER A 72 2.16 -32.83 -11.85
CA SER A 72 2.36 -33.24 -13.25
C SER A 72 3.49 -32.48 -13.97
N LYS A 73 3.72 -31.21 -13.64
CA LYS A 73 4.82 -30.42 -14.21
C LYS A 73 6.03 -30.50 -13.30
N ARG A 74 6.82 -31.56 -13.52
CA ARG A 74 8.10 -31.84 -12.85
C ARG A 74 9.17 -30.79 -13.24
N VAL A 75 8.92 -29.52 -12.97
CA VAL A 75 9.92 -28.48 -13.13
C VAL A 75 10.83 -28.56 -11.91
N ILE A 76 12.08 -28.95 -12.15
CA ILE A 76 13.19 -29.02 -11.20
C ILE A 76 13.62 -27.57 -10.86
N VAL A 77 12.73 -26.81 -10.25
CA VAL A 77 13.07 -25.53 -9.61
C VAL A 77 13.15 -25.82 -8.13
N ASN A 78 14.10 -25.19 -7.44
CA ASN A 78 14.28 -25.29 -6.00
C ASN A 78 13.00 -24.85 -5.25
N LYS A 79 12.01 -25.75 -5.15
CA LYS A 79 10.77 -25.62 -4.37
C LYS A 79 10.98 -24.99 -2.99
N PRO A 80 12.05 -25.32 -2.23
CA PRO A 80 12.29 -24.64 -0.95
C PRO A 80 12.59 -23.15 -1.10
N ILE A 81 13.38 -22.73 -2.09
CA ILE A 81 13.78 -21.32 -2.27
C ILE A 81 12.57 -20.46 -2.64
N LEU A 82 11.72 -20.94 -3.56
CA LEU A 82 10.49 -20.23 -3.92
C LEU A 82 9.55 -20.08 -2.71
N ARG A 83 9.37 -21.16 -1.94
CA ARG A 83 8.51 -21.15 -0.75
C ARG A 83 9.05 -20.19 0.31
N ILE A 84 10.36 -20.21 0.57
CA ILE A 84 11.02 -19.30 1.52
C ILE A 84 10.85 -17.84 1.06
N SER A 85 11.08 -17.55 -0.23
CA SER A 85 10.93 -16.20 -0.78
C SER A 85 9.51 -15.66 -0.62
N LEU A 86 8.49 -16.48 -0.91
CA LEU A 86 7.08 -16.12 -0.73
C LEU A 86 6.73 -15.84 0.75
N ILE A 87 7.22 -16.68 1.67
CA ILE A 87 7.00 -16.49 3.12
C ILE A 87 7.69 -15.21 3.60
N ILE A 88 8.94 -14.97 3.21
CA ILE A 88 9.69 -13.76 3.59
C ILE A 88 8.95 -12.52 3.10
N CYS A 89 8.52 -12.49 1.83
CA CYS A 89 7.76 -11.37 1.29
C CYS A 89 6.48 -11.11 2.09
N LEU A 90 5.74 -12.17 2.43
CA LEU A 90 4.52 -12.06 3.21
C LEU A 90 4.80 -11.50 4.62
N VAL A 91 5.83 -12.01 5.31
CA VAL A 91 6.22 -11.56 6.64
C VAL A 91 6.63 -10.09 6.62
N CYS A 92 7.43 -9.66 5.64
CA CYS A 92 7.85 -8.26 5.50
C CYS A 92 6.65 -7.31 5.27
N VAL A 93 5.72 -7.69 4.39
CA VAL A 93 4.51 -6.89 4.13
C VAL A 93 3.64 -6.79 5.37
N TRP A 94 3.39 -7.91 6.06
CA TRP A 94 2.57 -7.92 7.27
C TRP A 94 3.22 -7.10 8.39
N ALA A 95 4.52 -7.27 8.62
CA ALA A 95 5.24 -6.53 9.66
C ALA A 95 5.18 -5.01 9.40
N THR A 96 5.46 -4.56 8.18
CA THR A 96 5.45 -3.14 7.82
C THR A 96 4.05 -2.54 7.83
N SER A 97 3.04 -3.29 7.40
CA SER A 97 1.64 -2.84 7.42
C SER A 97 1.09 -2.74 8.84
N ILE A 98 1.44 -3.66 9.74
CA ILE A 98 1.06 -3.58 11.16
C ILE A 98 1.71 -2.35 11.81
N VAL A 99 3.01 -2.12 11.57
CA VAL A 99 3.70 -0.95 12.08
C VAL A 99 3.03 0.33 11.59
N PHE A 100 2.77 0.44 10.28
CA PHE A 100 2.07 1.59 9.71
C PHE A 100 0.68 1.77 10.32
N PHE A 101 -0.12 0.70 10.44
CA PHE A 101 -1.45 0.75 11.04
C PHE A 101 -1.43 1.25 12.49
N LEU A 102 -0.50 0.74 13.31
CA LEU A 102 -0.34 1.20 14.69
C LEU A 102 0.13 2.66 14.73
N THR A 103 1.09 3.04 13.90
CA THR A 103 1.58 4.41 13.82
C THR A 103 0.48 5.38 13.38
N SER A 104 -0.35 5.02 12.42
CA SER A 104 -1.51 5.82 11.99
C SER A 104 -2.55 5.94 13.12
N ILE A 105 -2.85 4.88 13.87
CA ILE A 105 -3.78 4.98 15.01
C ILE A 105 -3.24 5.91 16.10
N PHE A 106 -1.97 5.74 16.46
CA PHE A 106 -1.33 6.46 17.56
C PHE A 106 -0.62 7.75 17.13
N GLN A 107 -0.95 8.28 15.94
CA GLN A 107 -0.29 9.46 15.40
C GLN A 107 -0.52 10.73 16.24
N CYS A 108 -1.70 10.84 16.87
CA CYS A 108 -2.02 11.92 17.78
C CYS A 108 -2.54 11.40 19.12
N SER A 109 -2.23 12.14 20.20
CA SER A 109 -2.78 11.90 21.53
C SER A 109 -3.57 13.13 21.99
N PRO A 110 -4.91 13.05 22.14
CA PRO A 110 -5.81 11.93 21.80
C PRO A 110 -6.06 11.80 20.27
N VAL A 111 -6.50 10.62 19.81
CA VAL A 111 -6.74 10.34 18.37
C VAL A 111 -7.69 11.37 17.72
N GLY A 112 -8.73 11.77 18.46
CA GLY A 112 -9.70 12.76 17.99
C GLY A 112 -9.15 14.17 17.76
N TYR A 113 -7.95 14.45 18.25
CA TYR A 113 -7.28 15.73 18.01
C TYR A 113 -6.86 15.91 16.54
N TYR A 114 -6.65 14.80 15.80
CA TYR A 114 -6.20 14.85 14.41
C TYR A 114 -7.11 15.70 13.51
N TRP A 115 -8.43 15.49 13.64
CA TRP A 115 -9.43 16.27 12.91
C TRP A 115 -10.01 17.41 13.77
N GLY A 116 -10.02 17.29 15.10
CA GLY A 116 -10.59 18.28 16.01
C GLY A 116 -9.81 19.61 16.09
N GLN A 117 -8.50 19.59 15.78
CA GLN A 117 -7.65 20.79 15.80
C GLN A 117 -8.11 21.92 14.88
N PHE A 118 -8.87 21.60 13.83
CA PHE A 118 -9.38 22.59 12.86
C PHE A 118 -10.71 23.24 13.29
N ASN A 119 -11.47 22.58 14.17
CA ASN A 119 -12.71 23.12 14.74
C ASN A 119 -12.46 23.94 16.01
N ASP A 120 -11.59 23.45 16.92
CA ASP A 120 -11.34 24.10 18.21
C ASP A 120 -9.84 24.28 18.48
N PRO A 121 -9.27 25.49 18.30
CA PRO A 121 -7.84 25.76 18.50
C PRO A 121 -7.38 25.70 19.96
N VAL A 122 -8.29 25.46 20.92
CA VAL A 122 -8.02 25.42 22.37
C VAL A 122 -7.75 23.99 22.87
N SER A 123 -7.95 22.97 22.04
CA SER A 123 -7.76 21.57 22.46
C SER A 123 -6.28 21.25 22.68
N SER A 124 -5.91 20.76 23.88
CA SER A 124 -4.53 20.51 24.28
C SER A 124 -4.03 19.13 23.81
N GLY A 125 -3.92 18.93 22.50
CA GLY A 125 -3.41 17.69 21.89
C GLY A 125 -2.03 17.86 21.26
N LYS A 126 -1.28 16.76 21.16
CA LYS A 126 -0.02 16.70 20.40
C LYS A 126 -0.14 15.65 19.30
N CYS A 127 0.26 16.01 18.08
CA CYS A 127 0.35 15.09 16.96
C CYS A 127 1.78 15.01 16.44
N SER A 128 2.25 13.80 16.14
CA SER A 128 3.57 13.57 15.57
C SER A 128 3.51 13.77 14.05
N LYS A 129 4.08 14.88 13.57
CA LYS A 129 4.00 15.26 12.14
C LYS A 129 4.87 14.39 11.23
N SER A 130 5.97 13.84 11.73
CA SER A 130 6.98 13.17 10.89
C SER A 130 6.84 11.65 10.85
N ILE A 131 6.22 11.01 11.85
CA ILE A 131 6.29 9.54 11.97
C ILE A 131 5.40 8.80 10.98
N VAL A 132 4.21 9.34 10.66
CA VAL A 132 3.26 8.72 9.72
C VAL A 132 3.75 8.82 8.27
N PRO A 133 4.23 9.98 7.77
CA PRO A 133 4.78 10.06 6.42
C PRO A 133 5.96 9.11 6.22
N ILE A 134 6.88 9.03 7.19
CA ILE A 134 8.04 8.12 7.12
C ILE A 134 7.56 6.66 7.07
N ALA A 135 6.63 6.27 7.94
CA ALA A 135 6.08 4.91 7.95
C ALA A 135 5.35 4.58 6.63
N GLY A 136 4.64 5.56 6.04
CA GLY A 136 3.96 5.42 4.75
C GLY A 136 4.93 5.24 3.58
N ILE A 137 6.05 5.98 3.57
CA ILE A 137 7.14 5.80 2.59
C ILE A 137 7.73 4.39 2.72
N VAL A 138 8.06 3.95 3.94
CA VAL A 138 8.62 2.61 4.19
C VAL A 138 7.65 1.52 3.73
N LEU A 139 6.37 1.64 4.07
CA LEU A 139 5.34 0.71 3.60
C LEU A 139 5.27 0.66 2.08
N SER A 140 5.27 1.82 1.41
CA SER A 140 5.22 1.92 -0.05
C SER A 140 6.42 1.26 -0.73
N ILE A 141 7.63 1.47 -0.20
CA ILE A 141 8.85 0.81 -0.68
C ILE A 141 8.75 -0.71 -0.54
N VAL A 142 8.31 -1.20 0.62
CA VAL A 142 8.18 -2.65 0.86
C VAL A 142 7.11 -3.28 -0.03
N LEU A 143 5.99 -2.59 -0.25
CA LEU A 143 4.95 -3.04 -1.17
C LEU A 143 5.48 -3.10 -2.61
N ALA A 144 6.20 -2.07 -3.07
CA ALA A 144 6.82 -2.06 -4.39
C ALA A 144 7.86 -3.17 -4.56
N LEU A 145 8.74 -3.36 -3.58
CA LEU A 145 9.73 -4.45 -3.59
C LEU A 145 9.06 -5.82 -3.62
N SER A 146 7.97 -6.01 -2.86
CA SER A 146 7.22 -7.26 -2.88
C SER A 146 6.50 -7.49 -4.23
N ASP A 147 6.03 -6.45 -4.92
CA ASP A 147 5.50 -6.60 -6.28
C ASP A 147 6.60 -6.99 -7.27
N TRP A 148 7.77 -6.38 -7.16
CA TRP A 148 8.94 -6.75 -7.97
C TRP A 148 9.32 -8.21 -7.76
N THR A 149 9.42 -8.67 -6.52
CA THR A 149 9.79 -10.06 -6.26
C THR A 149 8.73 -11.04 -6.77
N LEU A 150 7.45 -10.77 -6.53
CA LEU A 150 6.37 -11.64 -6.97
C LEU A 150 6.19 -11.67 -8.49
N ALA A 151 6.39 -10.55 -9.17
CA ALA A 151 6.15 -10.45 -10.60
C ALA A 151 7.38 -10.74 -11.47
N LEU A 152 8.58 -10.53 -10.96
CA LEU A 152 9.82 -10.73 -11.71
C LEU A 152 10.53 -12.02 -11.27
N VAL A 153 10.81 -12.17 -9.98
CA VAL A 153 11.63 -13.29 -9.46
C VAL A 153 10.89 -14.62 -9.57
N VAL A 154 9.62 -14.67 -9.16
CA VAL A 154 8.82 -15.90 -9.17
C VAL A 154 8.65 -16.49 -10.58
N PRO A 155 8.19 -15.73 -11.60
CA PRO A 155 8.07 -16.28 -12.94
C PRO A 155 9.42 -16.51 -13.58
N ILE A 156 10.46 -15.68 -13.42
CA ILE A 156 11.77 -15.94 -14.04
C ILE A 156 12.38 -17.25 -13.52
N MET A 157 12.34 -17.49 -12.21
CA MET A 157 12.83 -18.73 -11.60
C MET A 157 11.99 -19.95 -12.03
N SER A 158 10.68 -19.77 -12.23
CA SER A 158 9.80 -20.85 -12.71
C SER A 158 9.88 -21.10 -14.22
N LEU A 159 10.09 -20.05 -15.01
CA LEU A 159 10.05 -20.02 -16.48
C LEU A 159 11.36 -20.39 -17.15
N TRP A 160 12.47 -20.49 -16.42
CA TRP A 160 13.73 -20.95 -17.01
C TRP A 160 13.56 -22.33 -17.68
N ASN A 161 12.63 -23.15 -17.19
CA ASN A 161 12.28 -24.45 -17.79
C ASN A 161 10.83 -24.55 -18.34
N ALA A 162 9.98 -23.53 -18.16
CA ALA A 162 8.59 -23.56 -18.65
C ALA A 162 8.41 -22.76 -19.95
N ARG A 163 7.95 -23.43 -21.01
CA ARG A 163 7.71 -22.87 -22.34
C ARG A 163 6.45 -22.00 -22.39
N LEU A 164 6.43 -20.86 -21.71
CA LEU A 164 5.37 -19.86 -21.92
C LEU A 164 5.63 -19.03 -23.19
N PRO A 165 4.59 -18.68 -23.96
CA PRO A 165 4.73 -17.79 -25.10
C PRO A 165 5.21 -16.41 -24.64
N TRP A 166 6.13 -15.81 -25.41
CA TRP A 166 6.81 -14.56 -25.05
C TRP A 166 5.83 -13.41 -24.74
N LYS A 167 4.66 -13.40 -25.42
CA LYS A 167 3.60 -12.41 -25.23
C LYS A 167 3.10 -12.36 -23.78
N THR A 168 2.95 -13.51 -23.13
CA THR A 168 2.51 -13.56 -21.72
C THR A 168 3.61 -13.07 -20.79
N LYS A 169 4.88 -13.38 -21.08
CA LYS A 169 6.02 -12.87 -20.29
C LYS A 169 6.12 -11.34 -20.38
N ALA A 170 5.91 -10.78 -21.57
CA ALA A 170 5.91 -9.35 -21.82
C ALA A 170 4.72 -8.64 -21.16
N ALA A 171 3.52 -9.23 -21.22
CA ALA A 171 2.33 -8.68 -20.58
C ALA A 171 2.50 -8.59 -19.05
N ILE A 172 3.08 -9.62 -18.41
CA ILE A 172 3.38 -9.59 -16.97
C ILE A 172 4.35 -8.45 -16.64
N HIS A 173 5.46 -8.33 -17.37
CA HIS A 173 6.43 -7.25 -17.15
C HIS A 173 5.80 -5.86 -17.35
N ALA A 174 4.94 -5.70 -18.36
CA ALA A 174 4.27 -4.44 -18.65
C ALA A 174 3.27 -4.05 -17.55
N LEU A 175 2.47 -4.99 -17.05
CA LEU A 175 1.55 -4.72 -15.93
C LEU A 175 2.31 -4.32 -14.66
N THR A 176 3.44 -4.97 -14.38
CA THR A 176 4.25 -4.68 -13.18
C THR A 176 4.95 -3.34 -13.29
N SER A 177 5.53 -3.00 -14.44
CA SER A 177 6.21 -1.71 -14.61
C SER A 177 5.24 -0.55 -14.44
N LEU A 178 4.00 -0.68 -14.94
CA LEU A 178 2.94 0.29 -14.73
C LEU A 178 2.63 0.51 -13.25
N GLY A 179 2.49 -0.56 -12.45
CA GLY A 179 2.23 -0.44 -11.01
C GLY A 179 3.33 0.31 -10.26
N VAL A 180 4.59 0.08 -10.64
CA VAL A 180 5.76 0.70 -10.02
C VAL A 180 5.85 2.19 -10.38
N LEU A 181 5.62 2.52 -11.65
CA LEU A 181 5.61 3.92 -12.10
C LEU A 181 4.53 4.73 -11.38
N VAL A 182 3.32 4.19 -11.26
CA VAL A 182 2.21 4.87 -10.57
C VAL A 182 2.53 5.05 -9.08
N THR A 183 2.99 4.00 -8.40
CA THR A 183 3.31 4.08 -6.96
C THR A 183 4.47 5.02 -6.65
N SER A 184 5.54 4.99 -7.46
CA SER A 184 6.67 5.91 -7.31
C SER A 184 6.25 7.36 -7.56
N PHE A 185 5.51 7.62 -8.64
CA PHE A 185 5.05 8.97 -8.96
C PHE A 185 4.13 9.50 -7.86
N MET A 186 3.09 8.76 -7.47
CA MET A 186 2.16 9.21 -6.43
C MET A 186 2.86 9.46 -5.08
N SER A 187 3.78 8.59 -4.67
CA SER A 187 4.56 8.80 -3.44
C SER A 187 5.39 10.08 -3.52
N SER A 188 6.07 10.31 -4.64
CA SER A 188 6.87 11.52 -4.82
C SER A 188 6.03 12.80 -4.74
N TYR A 189 4.83 12.84 -5.32
CA TYR A 189 3.96 14.03 -5.21
C TYR A 189 3.35 14.20 -3.82
N ALA A 190 2.89 13.11 -3.20
CA ALA A 190 2.26 13.15 -1.89
C ALA A 190 3.25 13.59 -0.78
N TYR A 191 4.51 13.16 -0.88
CA TYR A 191 5.55 13.44 0.11
C TYR A 191 6.54 14.55 -0.32
N ALA A 192 6.42 15.11 -1.52
CA ALA A 192 7.23 16.25 -1.99
C ALA A 192 7.30 17.42 -0.99
N PRO A 193 6.17 17.94 -0.44
CA PRO A 193 6.25 19.05 0.51
C PRO A 193 6.98 18.66 1.82
N PHE A 194 6.88 17.40 2.24
CA PHE A 194 7.59 16.90 3.42
C PHE A 194 9.10 16.71 3.17
N LEU A 195 9.50 16.27 1.97
CA LEU A 195 10.91 16.17 1.59
C LEU A 195 11.59 17.54 1.53
N GLN A 196 10.86 18.60 1.19
CA GLN A 196 11.37 19.98 1.20
C GLN A 196 11.58 20.53 2.62
N GLU A 197 10.81 20.09 3.62
CA GLU A 197 11.04 20.50 5.02
C GLU A 197 12.24 19.80 5.69
N LEU A 198 12.74 18.72 5.09
CA LEU A 198 13.89 17.96 5.60
C LEU A 198 15.24 18.33 4.96
N ALA A 199 15.23 19.14 3.90
CA ALA A 199 16.42 19.59 3.16
C ALA A 199 16.82 21.02 3.55
#